data_AF-M7TE47-F1
#
_entry.id   AF-M7TE47-F1
#
_cell.length_a   1.000
_cell.length_b   1.000
_cell.length_c   1.000
_cell.angle_alpha   90.00
_cell.angle_beta   90.00
_cell.angle_gamma   90.00
#
_symmetry.space_group_name_H-M   'P 1'
#
loop_
_entity.id
_entity.type
_entity.pdbx_description
1 polymer ?
#
loop_
_entity_poly.entity_id
_entity_poly.type
_entity_poly.pdbx_seq_one_letter_code
_entity_poly.pdbx_strand_id
1 'polypeptide(L)'
;MKGTWQHIDIPQLPRSSHSIDVVEGRAYIFGGEVEPRKPVDNDMHVLVLPANSAPADYYAVKAKPSPKNFNATSSSIAEEDEEADLHDPLTDVSLATEEEPSSSKPSSSKGKEPATPQVPCARIGHATAVIGTRIFLFGGRGSTEGSSTLDERGRVWIFETKTGTWTYLDPYRTSPIPPPRSYFSAVATDKPRDFEIKPLRRTASWKQWAEGDSAEVGIPQRPIPGNVAAHATDEEDAGFGTLIIHGGCLADGTRTSDVWAFDIRSSTWKELPSAPGPARGGAALALAKSRLYRFGGFDGTTELGGQLDVLTLSLDEFDDRVSKGEIGVFARGGWESLVPPTPAAPPAAALEGGEETGKLVPSGENQPWPGNRSVANMELVFGSQGREYLILSLGERDPSTAGHEGAGKFWDDVWAFQVPPIGMTAASFTDAVWQAMGRKTGEGQWTRIEVGPYDDDEELDKQGPGPRGWFAGAATGDLEEGGVVVFGGLSERNTRLGDAWIFRLG
;
A
#
# COMPACT_ATOMS: atom_id res chain seq x y z
N MET A 1 -23.58 -16.11 4.48
CA MET A 1 -22.81 -15.10 5.25
C MET A 1 -23.50 -13.77 5.03
N LYS A 2 -23.63 -12.94 6.06
CA LYS A 2 -24.30 -11.65 5.97
C LYS A 2 -23.30 -10.53 6.16
N GLY A 3 -23.62 -9.36 5.64
CA GLY A 3 -22.88 -8.14 5.93
C GLY A 3 -23.78 -6.93 5.82
N THR A 4 -23.30 -5.79 6.31
CA THR A 4 -24.08 -4.55 6.33
C THR A 4 -23.31 -3.39 5.73
N TRP A 5 -24.02 -2.48 5.07
CA TRP A 5 -23.48 -1.20 4.60
C TRP A 5 -23.96 -0.05 5.48
N GLN A 6 -23.02 0.78 5.92
CA GLN A 6 -23.30 2.04 6.59
C GLN A 6 -22.77 3.20 5.74
N HIS A 7 -23.63 4.18 5.45
CA HIS A 7 -23.22 5.44 4.86
C HIS A 7 -22.48 6.31 5.90
N ILE A 8 -21.39 6.95 5.48
CA ILE A 8 -20.64 7.89 6.31
C ILE A 8 -20.95 9.31 5.84
N ASP A 9 -21.57 10.11 6.72
CA ASP A 9 -21.90 11.50 6.41
C ASP A 9 -20.64 12.38 6.40
N ILE A 10 -20.26 12.84 5.21
CA ILE A 10 -19.09 13.68 4.97
C ILE A 10 -19.37 14.71 3.87
N PRO A 11 -18.59 15.80 3.81
CA PRO A 11 -18.60 16.67 2.64
C PRO A 11 -18.32 15.88 1.36
N GLN A 12 -19.07 16.20 0.30
CA GLN A 12 -18.86 15.58 -0.99
C GLN A 12 -17.45 15.89 -1.51
N LEU A 13 -16.69 14.81 -1.76
CA LEU A 13 -15.34 14.90 -2.31
C LEU A 13 -15.21 13.96 -3.52
N PRO A 14 -15.81 14.31 -4.68
CA PRO A 14 -15.84 13.43 -5.84
C PRO A 14 -14.44 13.09 -6.34
N ARG A 15 -14.13 11.80 -6.52
CA ARG A 15 -12.89 11.34 -7.16
C ARG A 15 -12.91 9.85 -7.50
N SER A 16 -12.17 9.47 -8.53
CA SER A 16 -11.81 8.08 -8.85
C SER A 16 -10.30 7.94 -9.05
N SER A 17 -9.79 6.71 -9.16
CA SER A 17 -8.35 6.42 -9.37
C SER A 17 -7.42 7.04 -8.31
N HIS A 18 -7.94 7.20 -7.10
CA HIS A 18 -7.24 7.64 -5.90
C HIS A 18 -6.90 6.43 -5.02
N SER A 19 -6.21 6.66 -3.91
CA SER A 19 -5.95 5.67 -2.87
C SER A 19 -6.67 6.01 -1.57
N ILE A 20 -6.90 5.00 -0.74
CA ILE A 20 -7.33 5.15 0.65
C ILE A 20 -6.53 4.18 1.52
N ASP A 21 -6.11 4.64 2.69
CA ASP A 21 -5.41 3.84 3.69
C ASP A 21 -6.00 4.14 5.06
N VAL A 22 -6.22 3.12 5.90
CA VAL A 22 -6.70 3.34 7.28
C VAL A 22 -5.57 3.14 8.26
N VAL A 23 -5.34 4.15 9.10
CA VAL A 23 -4.36 4.13 10.20
C VAL A 23 -5.03 4.70 11.45
N GLU A 24 -5.03 3.94 12.54
CA GLU A 24 -5.54 4.37 13.86
C GLU A 24 -6.95 5.00 13.80
N GLY A 25 -7.88 4.37 13.08
CA GLY A 25 -9.27 4.80 12.96
C GLY A 25 -9.48 6.04 12.05
N ARG A 26 -8.48 6.43 11.28
CA ARG A 26 -8.57 7.50 10.28
C ARG A 26 -8.30 6.95 8.90
N ALA A 27 -9.17 7.27 7.94
CA ALA A 27 -8.96 6.97 6.54
C ALA A 27 -8.30 8.16 5.83
N TYR A 28 -7.18 7.90 5.18
CA TYR A 28 -6.32 8.85 4.47
C TYR A 28 -6.52 8.68 2.98
N ILE A 29 -6.97 9.71 2.29
CA ILE A 29 -7.34 9.70 0.88
C ILE A 29 -6.41 10.63 0.10
N PHE A 30 -5.75 10.11 -0.93
CA PHE A 30 -4.77 10.88 -1.71
C PHE A 30 -4.99 10.78 -3.22
N GLY A 31 -4.81 11.91 -3.90
CA GLY A 31 -4.85 12.02 -5.36
C GLY A 31 -6.22 11.70 -5.97
N GLY A 32 -6.21 11.24 -7.21
CA GLY A 32 -7.41 10.93 -7.99
C GLY A 32 -7.79 11.99 -9.00
N GLU A 33 -8.89 11.74 -9.69
CA GLU A 33 -9.42 12.58 -10.77
C GLU A 33 -10.92 12.83 -10.61
N VAL A 34 -11.35 14.01 -11.06
CA VAL A 34 -12.78 14.34 -11.31
C VAL A 34 -13.05 14.27 -12.81
N GLU A 35 -12.17 14.85 -13.61
CA GLU A 35 -12.19 14.75 -15.06
C GLU A 35 -11.21 13.66 -15.50
N PRO A 36 -11.57 12.81 -16.48
CA PRO A 36 -10.69 11.77 -16.99
C PRO A 36 -9.27 12.26 -17.26
N ARG A 37 -8.27 11.54 -16.75
CA ARG A 37 -6.84 11.80 -16.97
C ARG A 37 -6.33 13.14 -16.43
N LYS A 38 -7.10 13.83 -15.58
CA LYS A 38 -6.69 15.08 -14.93
C LYS A 38 -6.63 14.90 -13.41
N PRO A 39 -5.43 14.79 -12.83
CA PRO A 39 -5.26 14.77 -11.38
C PRO A 39 -5.86 16.02 -10.71
N VAL A 40 -6.55 15.84 -9.58
CA VAL A 40 -7.28 16.92 -8.89
C VAL A 40 -6.40 17.77 -7.96
N ASP A 41 -5.73 17.14 -7.00
CA ASP A 41 -4.93 17.79 -5.96
C ASP A 41 -3.82 16.85 -5.46
N ASN A 42 -2.97 17.36 -4.56
CA ASN A 42 -1.99 16.58 -3.81
C ASN A 42 -2.16 16.76 -2.30
N ASP A 43 -3.36 17.11 -1.85
CA ASP A 43 -3.66 17.19 -0.43
C ASP A 43 -3.90 15.79 0.11
N MET A 44 -3.60 15.57 1.39
CA MET A 44 -4.03 14.37 2.10
C MET A 44 -5.36 14.67 2.77
N HIS A 45 -6.44 14.06 2.29
CA HIS A 45 -7.78 14.20 2.88
C HIS A 45 -7.94 13.15 3.97
N VAL A 46 -8.43 13.55 5.14
CA VAL A 46 -8.51 12.69 6.32
C VAL A 46 -9.95 12.62 6.79
N LEU A 47 -10.45 11.39 6.83
CA LEU A 47 -11.76 11.03 7.37
C LEU A 47 -11.56 10.31 8.69
N VAL A 48 -11.98 10.93 9.80
CA VAL A 48 -12.09 10.23 11.09
C VAL A 48 -13.29 9.31 11.01
N LEU A 49 -13.05 8.00 11.12
CA LEU A 49 -14.11 7.01 10.98
C LEU A 49 -15.03 7.03 12.21
N PRO A 50 -16.34 6.79 12.01
CA PRO A 50 -17.29 6.73 13.12
C PRO A 50 -16.95 5.58 14.07
N ALA A 51 -16.97 5.85 15.38
CA ALA A 51 -16.61 4.88 16.42
C ALA A 51 -17.36 5.18 17.71
N ASN A 52 -17.92 4.16 18.39
CA ASN A 52 -18.57 4.29 19.71
C ASN A 52 -19.56 5.47 19.79
N SER A 53 -20.47 5.59 18.81
CA SER A 53 -21.44 6.68 18.67
C SER A 53 -20.87 8.08 18.35
N ALA A 54 -19.55 8.24 18.23
CA ALA A 54 -18.97 9.46 17.67
C ALA A 54 -19.21 9.50 16.16
N PRO A 55 -19.71 10.63 15.61
CA PRO A 55 -19.88 10.79 14.18
C PRO A 55 -18.53 10.85 13.47
N ALA A 56 -18.57 10.71 12.14
CA ALA A 56 -17.41 10.95 11.31
C ALA A 56 -17.02 12.44 11.31
N ASP A 57 -15.75 12.72 11.04
CA ASP A 57 -15.24 14.09 10.85
C ASP A 57 -14.27 14.13 9.66
N TYR A 58 -14.13 15.30 9.04
CA TYR A 58 -13.36 15.47 7.81
C TYR A 58 -12.49 16.73 7.83
N TYR A 59 -11.24 16.58 7.41
CA TYR A 59 -10.34 17.70 7.15
C TYR A 59 -9.29 17.37 6.08
N ALA A 60 -8.65 18.39 5.52
CA ALA A 60 -7.58 18.23 4.54
C ALA A 60 -6.23 18.75 5.07
N VAL A 61 -5.18 17.97 4.86
CA VAL A 61 -3.79 18.30 5.19
C VAL A 61 -3.08 18.71 3.90
N LYS A 62 -2.66 19.97 3.83
CA LYS A 62 -1.84 20.48 2.70
C LYS A 62 -0.50 19.77 2.67
N ALA A 63 -0.04 19.39 1.47
CA ALA A 63 1.26 18.77 1.28
C ALA A 63 2.40 19.64 1.84
N LYS A 64 3.14 19.10 2.80
CA LYS A 64 4.30 19.75 3.43
C LYS A 64 5.44 18.74 3.56
N PRO A 65 6.69 19.13 3.27
CA PRO A 65 7.83 18.24 3.45
C PRO A 65 8.15 18.06 4.94
N SER A 66 8.66 16.89 5.29
CA SER A 66 9.17 16.60 6.63
C SER A 66 10.41 17.46 6.92
N PRO A 67 10.54 18.05 8.12
CA PRO A 67 11.76 18.72 8.55
C PRO A 67 12.98 17.78 8.60
N LYS A 68 12.77 16.45 8.61
CA LYS A 68 13.84 15.45 8.57
C LYS A 68 14.54 15.35 7.21
N ASN A 69 13.96 15.90 6.13
CA ASN A 69 14.52 15.82 4.78
C ASN A 69 15.75 16.72 4.53
N PHE A 70 16.29 17.38 5.57
CA PHE A 70 17.50 18.19 5.44
C PHE A 70 18.76 17.30 5.37
N ASN A 71 19.23 17.06 4.15
CA ASN A 71 20.54 16.51 3.75
C ASN A 71 20.80 15.00 3.99
N ALA A 72 20.29 14.16 3.08
CA ALA A 72 20.91 12.86 2.76
C ALA A 72 22.00 12.99 1.65
N THR A 73 22.70 14.12 1.60
CA THR A 73 23.83 14.38 0.70
C THR A 73 24.99 15.07 1.45
N SER A 74 25.41 14.51 2.58
CA SER A 74 26.79 14.70 3.07
C SER A 74 27.20 13.61 4.06
N SER A 75 27.27 12.37 3.59
CA SER A 75 28.16 11.37 4.18
C SER A 75 28.83 10.58 3.06
N SER A 76 29.55 11.31 2.21
CA SER A 76 30.74 10.72 1.61
C SER A 76 31.63 10.30 2.77
N ILE A 77 31.80 8.99 2.91
CA ILE A 77 32.86 8.37 3.69
C ILE A 77 34.14 9.08 3.25
N ALA A 78 34.64 10.00 4.08
CA ALA A 78 35.99 10.49 3.96
C ALA A 78 36.85 9.32 4.43
N GLU A 79 37.49 8.65 3.47
CA GLU A 79 38.67 7.86 3.74
C GLU A 79 39.67 8.83 4.41
N GLU A 80 39.95 8.59 5.69
CA GLU A 80 41.02 9.25 6.41
C GLU A 80 42.35 8.73 5.85
N ASP A 81 42.81 9.35 4.75
CA ASP A 81 44.22 9.29 4.37
C ASP A 81 44.98 10.25 5.29
N GLU A 82 45.68 9.67 6.28
CA GLU A 82 46.75 10.33 7.01
C GLU A 82 47.92 10.62 6.05
N GLU A 83 48.03 11.85 5.55
CA GLU A 83 49.35 12.43 5.26
C GLU A 83 49.46 13.81 5.92
N ALA A 84 50.29 13.83 6.95
CA ALA A 84 50.78 15.04 7.57
C ALA A 84 51.79 15.71 6.63
N ASP A 85 51.57 16.99 6.29
CA ASP A 85 52.70 17.88 6.02
C ASP A 85 52.37 19.36 6.32
N LEU A 86 53.40 20.04 6.80
CA LEU A 86 53.39 21.24 7.64
C LEU A 86 53.50 22.57 6.87
N HIS A 87 53.13 23.66 7.55
CA HIS A 87 53.49 25.09 7.35
C HIS A 87 52.77 25.86 6.21
N ASP A 88 52.36 27.14 6.32
CA ASP A 88 52.66 28.25 7.23
C ASP A 88 51.49 29.30 7.14
N PRO A 89 51.21 30.14 8.16
CA PRO A 89 50.11 31.09 8.15
C PRO A 89 50.55 32.51 7.71
N LEU A 90 49.56 33.31 7.34
CA LEU A 90 49.51 34.79 7.26
C LEU A 90 49.51 35.45 5.87
N THR A 91 48.59 36.42 5.79
CA THR A 91 48.45 37.62 4.94
C THR A 91 47.52 37.48 3.72
N ASP A 92 46.59 38.39 3.40
CA ASP A 92 46.29 39.75 3.87
C ASP A 92 44.80 40.07 3.61
N VAL A 93 44.25 40.96 4.44
CA VAL A 93 42.93 41.60 4.25
C VAL A 93 43.11 42.91 3.47
N SER A 94 42.21 43.22 2.52
CA SER A 94 41.99 44.61 2.07
C SER A 94 40.55 44.86 1.58
N LEU A 95 39.98 45.96 2.09
CA LEU A 95 38.66 46.52 1.85
C LEU A 95 38.58 47.36 0.55
N ALA A 96 37.38 47.37 -0.06
CA ALA A 96 36.64 48.41 -0.82
C ALA A 96 37.37 49.52 -1.62
N THR A 97 36.91 49.86 -2.84
CA THR A 97 35.95 50.96 -3.19
C THR A 97 35.64 50.95 -4.73
N GLU A 98 34.72 51.80 -5.17
CA GLU A 98 33.75 51.76 -6.29
C GLU A 98 34.19 52.13 -7.74
N GLU A 99 33.28 51.76 -8.67
CA GLU A 99 32.83 52.42 -9.93
C GLU A 99 33.37 52.05 -11.35
N GLU A 100 32.38 51.85 -12.24
CA GLU A 100 32.23 51.32 -13.63
C GLU A 100 32.82 52.20 -14.77
N PRO A 101 32.65 51.90 -16.10
CA PRO A 101 32.22 50.68 -16.82
C PRO A 101 33.14 50.26 -17.99
N SER A 102 33.06 49.00 -18.48
CA SER A 102 32.96 48.68 -19.94
C SER A 102 33.12 47.20 -20.32
N SER A 103 32.25 46.79 -21.25
CA SER A 103 32.43 45.75 -22.28
C SER A 103 32.38 44.25 -21.90
N SER A 104 31.19 43.69 -22.11
CA SER A 104 30.89 42.46 -22.86
C SER A 104 31.86 41.27 -22.76
N LYS A 105 31.46 40.22 -22.03
CA LYS A 105 31.64 38.79 -22.38
C LYS A 105 30.68 37.90 -21.55
N PRO A 106 30.31 36.71 -22.06
CA PRO A 106 29.02 36.10 -21.82
C PRO A 106 28.90 35.47 -20.43
N SER A 107 27.74 35.63 -19.80
CA SER A 107 27.40 34.91 -18.58
C SER A 107 27.26 33.41 -18.90
N SER A 108 28.17 32.62 -18.34
CA SER A 108 27.93 31.19 -18.18
C SER A 108 26.75 31.04 -17.21
N SER A 109 25.57 30.71 -17.74
CA SER A 109 24.49 30.15 -16.93
C SER A 109 25.00 28.83 -16.36
N LYS A 110 25.53 28.87 -15.12
CA LYS A 110 25.59 27.67 -14.29
C LYS A 110 24.16 27.17 -14.19
N GLY A 111 23.87 26.10 -14.93
CA GLY A 111 22.60 25.40 -14.90
C GLY A 111 22.29 25.07 -13.44
N LYS A 112 21.34 25.79 -12.86
CA LYS A 112 20.76 25.41 -11.58
C LYS A 112 19.92 24.19 -11.90
N GLU A 113 20.40 23.00 -11.56
CA GLU A 113 19.58 21.80 -11.63
C GLU A 113 18.24 22.09 -10.95
N PRO A 114 17.10 21.72 -11.56
CA PRO A 114 15.81 21.95 -10.94
C PRO A 114 15.78 21.23 -9.60
N ALA A 115 15.42 21.96 -8.54
CA ALA A 115 15.34 21.41 -7.20
C ALA A 115 14.41 20.19 -7.19
N THR A 116 14.88 19.07 -6.65
CA THR A 116 14.11 17.84 -6.54
C THR A 116 12.85 18.11 -5.71
N PRO A 117 11.64 17.78 -6.21
CA PRO A 117 10.41 17.93 -5.45
C PRO A 117 10.51 17.24 -4.09
N GLN A 118 10.05 17.91 -3.05
CA GLN A 118 10.10 17.44 -1.65
C GLN A 118 8.75 16.87 -1.17
N VAL A 119 7.72 16.95 -2.01
CA VAL A 119 6.38 16.39 -1.80
C VAL A 119 5.88 15.81 -3.13
N PRO A 120 5.02 14.78 -3.11
CA PRO A 120 4.45 14.24 -4.34
C PRO A 120 3.54 15.27 -5.03
N CYS A 121 3.60 15.29 -6.37
CA CYS A 121 2.63 16.03 -7.17
C CYS A 121 1.23 15.38 -7.15
N ALA A 122 0.24 16.13 -7.62
CA ALA A 122 -1.09 15.59 -7.89
C ALA A 122 -0.99 14.44 -8.91
N ARG A 123 -1.66 13.32 -8.64
CA ARG A 123 -1.52 12.10 -9.45
C ARG A 123 -2.74 11.19 -9.41
N ILE A 124 -2.84 10.33 -10.42
CA ILE A 124 -3.89 9.30 -10.58
C ILE A 124 -3.30 7.92 -10.81
N GLY A 125 -4.05 6.87 -10.44
CA GLY A 125 -3.64 5.48 -10.68
C GLY A 125 -2.31 5.12 -10.03
N HIS A 126 -1.95 5.82 -8.95
CA HIS A 126 -0.90 5.40 -8.04
C HIS A 126 -1.47 4.32 -7.13
N ALA A 127 -0.59 3.63 -6.39
CA ALA A 127 -1.02 2.74 -5.33
C ALA A 127 -0.28 3.07 -4.04
N THR A 128 -0.94 2.79 -2.93
CA THR A 128 -0.41 3.00 -1.59
C THR A 128 -0.54 1.73 -0.76
N ALA A 129 0.22 1.68 0.33
CA ALA A 129 0.05 0.66 1.36
C ALA A 129 0.58 1.17 2.71
N VAL A 130 0.08 0.60 3.80
CA VAL A 130 0.44 0.97 5.17
C VAL A 130 1.52 0.04 5.75
N ILE A 131 2.55 0.63 6.38
CA ILE A 131 3.46 -0.08 7.27
C ILE A 131 3.60 0.71 8.57
N GLY A 132 3.15 0.13 9.69
CA GLY A 132 3.07 0.83 10.97
C GLY A 132 2.12 2.02 10.86
N THR A 133 2.59 3.21 11.21
CA THR A 133 1.82 4.46 11.11
C THR A 133 2.14 5.28 9.85
N ARG A 134 2.82 4.70 8.86
CA ARG A 134 3.23 5.40 7.64
C ARG A 134 2.56 4.83 6.40
N ILE A 135 2.19 5.73 5.49
CA ILE A 135 1.61 5.39 4.20
C ILE A 135 2.68 5.54 3.14
N PHE A 136 2.93 4.48 2.39
CA PHE A 136 3.91 4.42 1.32
C PHE A 136 3.19 4.60 -0.02
N LEU A 137 3.72 5.42 -0.92
CA LEU A 137 3.12 5.73 -2.20
C LEU A 137 4.12 5.51 -3.33
N PHE A 138 3.68 4.87 -4.40
CA PHE A 138 4.47 4.64 -5.60
C PHE A 138 3.73 5.02 -6.90
N GLY A 139 4.48 5.50 -7.88
CA GLY A 139 4.04 5.64 -9.27
C GLY A 139 2.82 6.54 -9.50
N GLY A 140 2.02 6.17 -10.50
CA GLY A 140 0.87 6.93 -10.98
C GLY A 140 1.18 7.80 -12.20
N ARG A 141 0.22 8.63 -12.58
CA ARG A 141 0.31 9.55 -13.73
C ARG A 141 0.12 10.98 -13.25
N GLY A 142 0.93 11.90 -13.78
CA GLY A 142 0.86 13.32 -13.49
C GLY A 142 -0.04 14.10 -14.46
N SER A 143 -0.04 15.42 -14.31
CA SER A 143 -0.80 16.36 -15.15
C SER A 143 -0.06 16.81 -16.42
N THR A 144 1.14 16.28 -16.69
CA THR A 144 1.91 16.60 -17.91
C THR A 144 1.12 16.26 -19.18
N GLU A 145 1.35 17.00 -20.28
CA GLU A 145 0.66 16.77 -21.56
C GLU A 145 0.69 15.29 -21.93
N GLY A 146 -0.50 14.70 -22.09
CA GLY A 146 -0.68 13.27 -22.38
C GLY A 146 -0.89 12.35 -21.16
N SER A 147 -0.92 12.88 -19.93
CA SER A 147 -1.03 12.09 -18.69
C SER A 147 -0.03 10.93 -18.71
N SER A 148 1.26 11.24 -18.76
CA SER A 148 2.30 10.21 -18.76
C SER A 148 2.48 9.61 -17.37
N THR A 149 2.93 8.35 -17.31
CA THR A 149 3.40 7.75 -16.05
C THR A 149 4.52 8.60 -15.45
N LEU A 150 4.52 8.74 -14.13
CA LEU A 150 5.54 9.47 -13.39
C LEU A 150 6.81 8.62 -13.28
N ASP A 151 7.89 9.08 -13.91
CA ASP A 151 9.21 8.49 -13.74
C ASP A 151 9.96 9.19 -12.60
N GLU A 152 9.81 8.64 -11.41
CA GLU A 152 10.46 9.10 -10.18
C GLU A 152 11.67 8.21 -9.83
N ARG A 153 12.24 7.48 -10.82
CA ARG A 153 13.43 6.62 -10.65
C ARG A 153 13.32 5.61 -9.50
N GLY A 154 12.14 5.00 -9.34
CA GLY A 154 11.90 4.00 -8.30
C GLY A 154 11.67 4.56 -6.89
N ARG A 155 11.62 5.89 -6.73
CA ARG A 155 11.31 6.55 -5.46
C ARG A 155 10.01 6.06 -4.86
N VAL A 156 10.02 5.83 -3.55
CA VAL A 156 8.83 5.58 -2.74
C VAL A 156 8.58 6.78 -1.85
N TRP A 157 7.42 7.43 -1.99
CA TRP A 157 7.00 8.52 -1.13
C TRP A 157 6.45 7.97 0.17
N ILE A 158 6.62 8.72 1.26
CA ILE A 158 6.17 8.33 2.59
C ILE A 158 5.40 9.49 3.20
N PHE A 159 4.17 9.23 3.60
CA PHE A 159 3.39 10.15 4.42
C PHE A 159 3.42 9.68 5.88
N GLU A 160 3.92 10.54 6.76
CA GLU A 160 3.92 10.32 8.21
C GLU A 160 2.59 10.81 8.80
N THR A 161 1.74 9.88 9.24
CA THR A 161 0.40 10.21 9.75
C THR A 161 0.44 11.02 11.05
N LYS A 162 1.46 10.79 11.89
CA LYS A 162 1.68 11.50 13.17
C LYS A 162 1.97 12.99 12.97
N THR A 163 2.74 13.33 11.94
CA THR A 163 3.20 14.71 11.68
C THR A 163 2.44 15.40 10.55
N GLY A 164 1.75 14.64 9.70
CA GLY A 164 1.08 15.14 8.50
C GLY A 164 2.07 15.67 7.46
N THR A 165 3.25 15.05 7.35
CA THR A 165 4.33 15.49 6.46
C THR A 165 4.80 14.39 5.51
N TRP A 166 5.41 14.81 4.41
CA TRP A 166 5.94 13.94 3.37
C TRP A 166 7.47 13.81 3.44
N THR A 167 7.95 12.59 3.33
CA THR A 167 9.35 12.24 3.04
C THR A 167 9.39 11.23 1.89
N TYR A 168 10.56 10.75 1.54
CA TYR A 168 10.73 9.78 0.48
C TYR A 168 11.97 8.92 0.72
N LEU A 169 11.96 7.72 0.14
CA LEU A 169 13.13 6.86 -0.01
C LEU A 169 13.46 6.75 -1.49
N ASP A 170 14.67 7.17 -1.85
CA ASP A 170 15.24 6.88 -3.16
C ASP A 170 15.89 5.49 -3.11
N PRO A 171 15.74 4.65 -4.16
CA PRO A 171 16.36 3.34 -4.19
C PRO A 171 17.88 3.42 -4.00
N TYR A 172 18.44 2.42 -3.31
CA TYR A 172 19.87 2.25 -3.19
C TYR A 172 20.54 2.22 -4.57
N ARG A 173 21.79 2.69 -4.68
CA ARG A 173 22.46 2.96 -5.97
C ARG A 173 22.52 1.75 -6.91
N THR A 174 22.61 0.54 -6.36
CA THR A 174 22.67 -0.72 -7.12
C THR A 174 21.33 -1.46 -7.16
N SER A 175 20.28 -0.89 -6.58
CA SER A 175 18.94 -1.46 -6.62
C SER A 175 18.48 -1.57 -8.08
N PRO A 176 17.89 -2.70 -8.50
CA PRO A 176 17.06 -2.69 -9.69
C PRO A 176 15.90 -1.71 -9.47
N ILE A 177 15.29 -1.21 -10.54
CA ILE A 177 14.21 -0.23 -10.44
C ILE A 177 13.02 -0.73 -11.26
N PRO A 178 11.81 -0.85 -10.67
CA PRO A 178 10.63 -1.17 -11.44
C PRO A 178 10.34 -0.06 -12.47
N PRO A 179 9.91 -0.41 -13.69
CA PRO A 179 9.47 0.58 -14.65
C PRO A 179 8.35 1.49 -14.12
N PRO A 180 8.31 2.78 -14.52
CA PRO A 180 7.22 3.69 -14.22
C PRO A 180 5.87 3.12 -14.65
N ARG A 181 4.88 3.18 -13.76
CA ARG A 181 3.60 2.49 -13.94
C ARG A 181 2.42 3.20 -13.28
N SER A 182 1.22 2.81 -13.70
CA SER A 182 -0.06 3.33 -13.21
C SER A 182 -1.16 2.26 -13.26
N TYR A 183 -2.24 2.43 -12.50
CA TYR A 183 -3.36 1.49 -12.43
C TYR A 183 -2.91 0.07 -12.03
N PHE A 184 -1.89 -0.01 -11.18
CA PHE A 184 -1.38 -1.22 -10.55
C PHE A 184 -1.91 -1.30 -9.12
N SER A 185 -1.61 -2.39 -8.43
CA SER A 185 -2.08 -2.62 -7.06
C SER A 185 -0.89 -2.77 -6.13
N ALA A 186 -1.05 -2.36 -4.88
CA ALA A 186 -0.03 -2.47 -3.86
C ALA A 186 -0.60 -3.07 -2.57
N VAL A 187 0.26 -3.76 -1.84
CA VAL A 187 0.04 -4.23 -0.46
C VAL A 187 1.35 -4.10 0.29
N ALA A 188 1.33 -4.22 1.61
CA ALA A 188 2.56 -4.22 2.39
C ALA A 188 2.53 -5.26 3.51
N THR A 189 3.71 -5.54 4.03
CA THR A 189 3.92 -6.37 5.21
C THR A 189 4.85 -5.65 6.18
N ASP A 190 4.66 -5.91 7.48
CA ASP A 190 5.61 -5.49 8.51
C ASP A 190 6.94 -6.24 8.42
N LYS A 191 7.06 -7.27 7.58
CA LYS A 191 8.28 -8.07 7.46
C LYS A 191 9.25 -7.53 6.39
N PRO A 192 10.57 -7.63 6.64
CA PRO A 192 11.21 -8.04 7.88
C PRO A 192 10.97 -7.01 9.01
N ARG A 193 10.72 -7.51 10.23
CA ARG A 193 10.69 -6.71 11.46
C ARG A 193 11.70 -7.34 12.40
N ASP A 194 12.90 -6.78 12.43
CA ASP A 194 13.97 -7.30 13.28
C ASP A 194 13.59 -7.07 14.76
N PHE A 195 13.27 -8.15 15.46
CA PHE A 195 13.16 -8.13 16.92
C PHE A 195 14.55 -8.24 17.57
N GLU A 196 15.46 -7.33 17.25
CA GLU A 196 16.66 -7.08 18.07
C GLU A 196 16.88 -5.58 18.27
N ILE A 197 15.94 -4.94 18.98
CA ILE A 197 16.31 -3.76 19.75
C ILE A 197 17.01 -4.30 20.99
N LYS A 198 18.34 -4.16 21.07
CA LYS A 198 19.07 -4.40 22.33
C LYS A 198 18.34 -3.63 23.42
N PRO A 199 17.85 -4.28 24.49
CA PRO A 199 17.11 -3.57 25.51
C PRO A 199 17.98 -2.44 26.05
N LEU A 200 17.47 -1.21 25.98
CA LEU A 200 18.06 -0.10 26.74
C LEU A 200 18.16 -0.57 28.20
N ARG A 201 19.35 -0.40 28.77
CA ARG A 201 19.72 -0.89 30.10
C ARG A 201 18.60 -0.54 31.09
N ARG A 202 17.91 -1.56 31.62
CA ARG A 202 16.71 -1.40 32.46
C ARG A 202 17.08 -0.51 33.66
N THR A 203 16.57 0.73 33.70
CA THR A 203 16.74 1.61 34.86
C THR A 203 15.87 1.08 36.01
N ALA A 204 16.36 1.20 37.25
CA ALA A 204 15.72 0.53 38.40
C ALA A 204 14.41 1.22 38.85
N SER A 205 14.08 2.40 38.32
CA SER A 205 12.85 3.13 38.66
C SER A 205 12.39 4.08 37.55
N TRP A 206 11.10 4.41 37.54
CA TRP A 206 10.50 5.45 36.67
C TRP A 206 11.19 6.81 36.84
N LYS A 207 11.60 7.15 38.07
CA LYS A 207 12.30 8.39 38.37
C LYS A 207 13.66 8.47 37.66
N GLN A 208 14.42 7.38 37.72
CA GLN A 208 15.73 7.27 37.07
C GLN A 208 15.63 7.23 35.53
N TRP A 209 14.51 6.73 35.00
CA TRP A 209 14.20 6.79 33.57
C TRP A 209 13.88 8.22 33.11
N ALA A 210 13.07 8.96 33.86
CA ALA A 210 12.66 10.33 33.52
C ALA A 210 13.78 11.37 33.68
N GLU A 211 14.64 11.22 34.70
CA GLU A 211 15.78 12.12 34.96
C GLU A 211 16.96 11.84 34.00
N GLY A 212 17.12 10.60 33.52
CA GLY A 212 18.27 10.19 32.71
C GLY A 212 19.61 10.30 33.47
N ASP A 213 20.74 10.16 32.77
CA ASP A 213 22.10 10.33 33.34
C ASP A 213 22.59 11.80 33.28
N SER A 214 21.69 12.77 33.04
CA SER A 214 22.08 14.18 32.94
C SER A 214 22.13 14.85 34.30
N ALA A 215 23.20 15.58 34.59
CA ALA A 215 23.30 16.44 35.77
C ALA A 215 22.47 17.73 35.64
N GLU A 216 21.95 18.04 34.44
CA GLU A 216 21.12 19.21 34.19
C GLU A 216 19.63 18.90 34.40
N VAL A 217 19.07 19.44 35.47
CA VAL A 217 17.62 19.42 35.74
C VAL A 217 16.97 20.70 35.20
N GLY A 218 15.99 20.52 34.32
CA GLY A 218 15.16 21.62 33.81
C GLY A 218 14.26 22.22 34.90
N ILE A 219 13.81 23.45 34.70
CA ILE A 219 12.78 24.08 35.54
C ILE A 219 11.38 23.62 35.12
N PRO A 220 10.35 23.69 35.98
CA PRO A 220 8.99 23.24 35.64
C PRO A 220 8.39 23.86 34.36
N GLN A 221 8.82 25.08 33.99
CA GLN A 221 8.41 25.74 32.75
C GLN A 221 9.24 25.37 31.51
N ARG A 222 10.35 24.65 31.70
CA ARG A 222 11.26 24.20 30.65
C ARG A 222 11.96 22.90 31.09
N PRO A 223 11.21 21.78 31.17
CA PRO A 223 11.81 20.50 31.53
C PRO A 223 12.87 20.11 30.50
N ILE A 224 13.99 19.58 30.98
CA ILE A 224 15.01 18.97 30.12
C ILE A 224 14.66 17.47 30.06
N PRO A 225 14.32 16.92 28.89
CA PRO A 225 14.12 15.48 28.74
C PRO A 225 15.40 14.75 29.16
N GLY A 226 15.29 13.75 30.04
CA GLY A 226 16.45 12.93 30.40
C GLY A 226 17.08 12.27 29.17
N ASN A 227 18.38 11.94 29.25
CA ASN A 227 19.17 11.45 28.11
C ASN A 227 18.51 10.26 27.37
N VAL A 228 17.81 9.38 28.09
CA VAL A 228 17.07 8.23 27.53
C VAL A 228 15.86 8.67 26.70
N ALA A 229 15.12 9.68 27.16
CA ALA A 229 13.99 10.24 26.43
C ALA A 229 14.45 11.10 25.24
N ALA A 230 15.58 11.80 25.38
CA ALA A 230 16.19 12.57 24.30
C ALA A 230 16.74 11.69 23.15
N HIS A 231 17.07 10.44 23.44
CA HIS A 231 17.57 9.45 22.48
C HIS A 231 16.56 8.36 22.12
N ALA A 232 15.29 8.50 22.52
CA ALA A 232 14.25 7.57 22.12
C ALA A 232 13.95 7.76 20.62
N THR A 233 14.38 6.82 19.78
CA THR A 233 14.06 6.79 18.35
C THR A 233 12.79 5.98 18.12
N ASP A 234 11.89 6.47 17.27
CA ASP A 234 10.75 5.67 16.81
C ASP A 234 11.27 4.45 16.04
N GLU A 235 10.77 3.24 16.31
CA GLU A 235 11.17 2.03 15.55
C GLU A 235 10.94 2.22 14.06
N GLU A 236 9.94 3.02 13.72
CA GLU A 236 9.62 3.40 12.35
C GLU A 236 10.77 4.20 11.70
N ASP A 237 11.48 5.06 12.43
CA ASP A 237 12.57 5.86 11.86
C ASP A 237 13.71 5.00 11.30
N ALA A 238 13.91 3.78 11.83
CA ALA A 238 14.91 2.83 11.33
C ALA A 238 14.52 2.13 10.02
N GLY A 239 13.24 2.22 9.61
CA GLY A 239 12.70 1.51 8.46
C GLY A 239 12.51 0.01 8.75
N PHE A 240 11.29 -0.48 8.53
CA PHE A 240 10.97 -1.91 8.54
C PHE A 240 9.86 -2.20 7.54
N GLY A 241 9.68 -3.47 7.24
CA GLY A 241 8.63 -3.93 6.34
C GLY A 241 9.00 -3.87 4.86
N THR A 242 8.05 -4.32 4.05
CA THR A 242 8.19 -4.44 2.60
C THR A 242 6.92 -3.96 1.92
N LEU A 243 7.06 -3.04 0.96
CA LEU A 243 6.00 -2.66 0.02
C LEU A 243 6.04 -3.62 -1.18
N ILE A 244 4.89 -4.16 -1.59
CA ILE A 244 4.78 -5.07 -2.74
C ILE A 244 3.82 -4.46 -3.76
N ILE A 245 4.23 -4.40 -5.02
CA ILE A 245 3.43 -3.88 -6.13
C ILE A 245 3.24 -4.95 -7.21
N HIS A 246 2.10 -4.95 -7.89
CA HIS A 246 1.81 -5.89 -8.97
C HIS A 246 1.08 -5.24 -10.14
N GLY A 247 1.55 -5.54 -11.35
CA GLY A 247 0.84 -5.26 -12.60
C GLY A 247 0.80 -3.78 -12.99
N GLY A 248 -0.29 -3.40 -13.65
CA GLY A 248 -0.58 -2.05 -14.13
C GLY A 248 -0.12 -1.80 -15.56
N CYS A 249 -0.19 -0.53 -15.94
CA CYS A 249 0.16 0.00 -17.26
C CYS A 249 1.46 0.80 -17.18
N LEU A 250 2.42 0.44 -18.03
CA LEU A 250 3.72 1.09 -18.18
C LEU A 250 3.63 2.38 -19.01
N ALA A 251 4.75 3.07 -19.16
CA ALA A 251 4.85 4.33 -19.89
C ALA A 251 4.44 4.23 -21.36
N ASP A 252 4.77 3.11 -22.02
CA ASP A 252 4.40 2.81 -23.40
C ASP A 252 2.96 2.32 -23.57
N GLY A 253 2.20 2.22 -22.47
CA GLY A 253 0.83 1.74 -22.44
C GLY A 253 0.69 0.21 -22.38
N THR A 254 1.80 -0.53 -22.41
CA THR A 254 1.76 -1.98 -22.21
C THR A 254 1.38 -2.31 -20.77
N ARG A 255 0.74 -3.47 -20.59
CA ARG A 255 0.45 -4.01 -19.27
C ARG A 255 1.56 -4.96 -18.85
N THR A 256 1.75 -5.12 -17.56
CA THR A 256 2.72 -6.08 -17.00
C THR A 256 2.05 -7.11 -16.07
N SER A 257 2.72 -8.24 -15.86
CA SER A 257 2.39 -9.26 -14.86
C SER A 257 3.47 -9.40 -13.78
N ASP A 258 4.49 -8.55 -13.83
CA ASP A 258 5.58 -8.53 -12.86
C ASP A 258 5.08 -8.21 -11.44
N VAL A 259 5.93 -8.55 -10.48
CA VAL A 259 5.71 -8.32 -9.06
C VAL A 259 7.01 -7.78 -8.49
N TRP A 260 6.94 -6.66 -7.79
CA TRP A 260 8.13 -6.03 -7.22
C TRP A 260 7.94 -5.83 -5.73
N ALA A 261 8.99 -6.09 -4.96
CA ALA A 261 9.05 -5.88 -3.52
C ALA A 261 10.13 -4.84 -3.20
N PHE A 262 9.78 -3.80 -2.44
CA PHE A 262 10.69 -2.79 -1.93
C PHE A 262 10.87 -2.96 -0.43
N ASP A 263 12.08 -3.31 -0.02
CA ASP A 263 12.45 -3.38 1.38
C ASP A 263 12.73 -1.97 1.93
N ILE A 264 11.99 -1.56 2.96
CA ILE A 264 12.03 -0.17 3.45
C ILE A 264 13.38 0.16 4.08
N ARG A 265 14.01 -0.81 4.76
CA ARG A 265 15.24 -0.58 5.51
C ARG A 265 16.43 -0.40 4.57
N SER A 266 16.63 -1.36 3.68
CA SER A 266 17.70 -1.36 2.69
C SER A 266 17.43 -0.42 1.52
N SER A 267 16.21 0.12 1.41
CA SER A 267 15.73 0.93 0.29
C SER A 267 16.01 0.25 -1.06
N THR A 268 15.80 -1.06 -1.13
CA THR A 268 16.14 -1.86 -2.30
C THR A 268 14.90 -2.55 -2.86
N TRP A 269 14.67 -2.37 -4.15
CA TRP A 269 13.68 -3.14 -4.90
C TRP A 269 14.25 -4.50 -5.30
N LYS A 270 13.34 -5.47 -5.44
CA LYS A 270 13.63 -6.75 -6.07
C LYS A 270 12.40 -7.26 -6.81
N GLU A 271 12.65 -7.95 -7.89
CA GLU A 271 11.60 -8.60 -8.66
C GLU A 271 11.28 -9.96 -8.03
N LEU A 272 9.99 -10.23 -7.86
CA LEU A 272 9.44 -11.53 -7.46
C LEU A 272 8.90 -12.25 -8.72
N PRO A 273 8.64 -13.57 -8.66
CA PRO A 273 8.10 -14.30 -9.81
C PRO A 273 6.85 -13.63 -10.39
N SER A 274 6.85 -13.42 -11.70
CA SER A 274 5.71 -12.83 -12.40
C SER A 274 4.46 -13.70 -12.24
N ALA A 275 3.32 -13.05 -12.10
CA ALA A 275 2.05 -13.72 -11.87
C ALA A 275 1.52 -14.37 -13.16
N PRO A 276 0.78 -15.49 -13.06
CA PRO A 276 0.39 -16.30 -14.22
C PRO A 276 -0.64 -15.60 -15.11
N GLY A 277 -0.83 -16.11 -16.33
CA GLY A 277 -1.81 -15.59 -17.28
C GLY A 277 -1.45 -14.20 -17.85
N PRO A 278 -2.41 -13.52 -18.48
CA PRO A 278 -2.13 -12.26 -19.17
C PRO A 278 -1.77 -11.14 -18.19
N ALA A 279 -0.93 -10.23 -18.69
CA ALA A 279 -0.60 -8.96 -18.06
C ALA A 279 -1.85 -8.09 -17.91
N ARG A 280 -1.98 -7.38 -16.78
CA ARG A 280 -3.24 -6.74 -16.40
C ARG A 280 -3.05 -5.49 -15.55
N GLY A 281 -4.01 -4.57 -15.64
CA GLY A 281 -4.17 -3.43 -14.72
C GLY A 281 -5.43 -3.58 -13.86
N GLY A 282 -5.47 -2.88 -12.72
CA GLY A 282 -6.64 -2.85 -11.84
C GLY A 282 -7.04 -4.21 -11.25
N ALA A 283 -6.08 -5.11 -11.02
CA ALA A 283 -6.34 -6.38 -10.34
C ALA A 283 -6.55 -6.14 -8.84
N ALA A 284 -7.43 -6.90 -8.20
CA ALA A 284 -7.55 -6.84 -6.74
C ALA A 284 -6.41 -7.65 -6.10
N LEU A 285 -5.72 -7.08 -5.11
CA LEU A 285 -4.54 -7.66 -4.47
C LEU A 285 -4.71 -7.60 -2.96
N ALA A 286 -4.46 -8.70 -2.24
CA ALA A 286 -4.52 -8.73 -0.79
C ALA A 286 -3.40 -9.61 -0.22
N LEU A 287 -2.90 -9.27 0.96
CA LEU A 287 -1.91 -10.06 1.67
C LEU A 287 -2.53 -10.67 2.93
N ALA A 288 -2.49 -12.00 3.06
CA ALA A 288 -2.86 -12.68 4.29
C ALA A 288 -1.65 -13.45 4.83
N LYS A 289 -1.07 -12.93 5.92
CA LYS A 289 0.18 -13.40 6.51
C LYS A 289 1.29 -13.45 5.46
N SER A 290 1.68 -14.65 5.04
CA SER A 290 2.75 -14.90 4.07
C SER A 290 2.21 -15.35 2.71
N ARG A 291 0.96 -15.02 2.35
CA ARG A 291 0.36 -15.36 1.06
C ARG A 291 -0.22 -14.12 0.41
N LEU A 292 0.28 -13.82 -0.79
CA LEU A 292 -0.19 -12.76 -1.65
C LEU A 292 -1.27 -13.33 -2.58
N TYR A 293 -2.46 -12.74 -2.53
CA TYR A 293 -3.62 -13.15 -3.30
C TYR A 293 -3.91 -12.13 -4.40
N ARG A 294 -4.20 -12.62 -5.60
CA ARG A 294 -4.59 -11.80 -6.76
C ARG A 294 -5.88 -12.31 -7.38
N PHE A 295 -6.81 -11.39 -7.65
CA PHE A 295 -8.05 -11.68 -8.38
C PHE A 295 -8.32 -10.66 -9.48
N GLY A 296 -8.85 -11.13 -10.61
CA GLY A 296 -9.36 -10.27 -11.67
C GLY A 296 -8.30 -9.41 -12.38
N GLY A 297 -8.70 -8.20 -12.76
CA GLY A 297 -7.94 -7.22 -13.54
C GLY A 297 -8.33 -7.17 -15.03
N PHE A 298 -7.90 -6.13 -15.73
CA PHE A 298 -8.21 -5.88 -17.13
C PHE A 298 -6.97 -6.09 -18.01
N ASP A 299 -7.06 -6.96 -19.02
CA ASP A 299 -5.93 -7.35 -19.89
C ASP A 299 -5.70 -6.41 -21.08
N GLY A 300 -6.58 -5.41 -21.27
CA GLY A 300 -6.58 -4.51 -22.41
C GLY A 300 -7.75 -4.74 -23.37
N THR A 301 -8.42 -5.89 -23.26
CA THR A 301 -9.60 -6.25 -24.06
C THR A 301 -10.79 -6.58 -23.18
N THR A 302 -10.61 -7.37 -22.14
CA THR A 302 -11.70 -7.85 -21.28
C THR A 302 -11.30 -7.90 -19.82
N GLU A 303 -12.34 -7.97 -18.98
CA GLU A 303 -12.20 -8.17 -17.55
C GLU A 303 -11.93 -9.64 -17.24
N LEU A 304 -10.93 -9.89 -16.41
CA LEU A 304 -10.50 -11.23 -16.03
C LEU A 304 -11.24 -11.70 -14.76
N GLY A 305 -11.36 -13.01 -14.59
CA GLY A 305 -12.01 -13.62 -13.44
C GLY A 305 -11.88 -15.14 -13.44
N GLY A 306 -12.62 -15.80 -12.54
CA GLY A 306 -12.68 -17.27 -12.49
C GLY A 306 -11.40 -17.95 -11.97
N GLN A 307 -10.42 -17.19 -11.48
CA GLN A 307 -9.23 -17.72 -10.83
C GLN A 307 -8.80 -16.80 -9.68
N LEU A 308 -8.33 -17.40 -8.59
CA LEU A 308 -7.67 -16.72 -7.48
C LEU A 308 -6.22 -17.23 -7.43
N ASP A 309 -5.27 -16.35 -7.70
CA ASP A 309 -3.85 -16.72 -7.72
C ASP A 309 -3.22 -16.42 -6.35
N VAL A 310 -2.34 -17.31 -5.90
CA VAL A 310 -1.69 -17.24 -4.60
C VAL A 310 -0.18 -17.41 -4.75
N LEU A 311 0.58 -16.44 -4.28
CA LEU A 311 2.04 -16.55 -4.14
C LEU A 311 2.39 -16.68 -2.66
N THR A 312 3.08 -17.76 -2.30
CA THR A 312 3.60 -17.90 -0.93
C THR A 312 4.90 -17.11 -0.80
N LEU A 313 4.97 -16.28 0.22
CA LEU A 313 6.13 -15.49 0.60
C LEU A 313 6.86 -16.17 1.78
N SER A 314 8.17 -15.97 1.87
CA SER A 314 9.02 -16.40 2.96
C SER A 314 10.00 -15.29 3.35
N LEU A 315 10.57 -15.40 4.55
CA LEU A 315 11.71 -14.58 4.95
C LEU A 315 12.97 -15.42 4.72
N ASP A 316 13.92 -14.85 3.99
CA ASP A 316 15.21 -15.49 3.69
C ASP A 316 16.33 -14.46 3.81
N GLU A 317 17.57 -14.92 3.96
CA GLU A 317 18.75 -14.05 4.02
C GLU A 317 19.19 -13.64 2.60
N PHE A 318 19.43 -12.35 2.40
CA PHE A 318 20.02 -11.82 1.18
C PHE A 318 21.55 -11.83 1.30
N ASP A 319 22.23 -12.72 0.56
CA ASP A 319 23.71 -12.72 0.48
C ASP A 319 24.18 -11.78 -0.63
N ASP A 320 24.48 -10.53 -0.28
CA ASP A 320 25.06 -9.52 -1.18
C ASP A 320 26.60 -9.66 -1.33
N ARG A 321 27.22 -10.67 -0.69
CA ARG A 321 28.67 -10.92 -0.63
C ARG A 321 29.50 -9.78 0.00
N VAL A 322 28.87 -8.79 0.64
CA VAL A 322 29.56 -7.63 1.25
C VAL A 322 29.13 -7.41 2.71
N SER A 323 27.92 -7.84 3.09
CA SER A 323 27.30 -7.64 4.40
C SER A 323 26.82 -8.99 4.96
N LYS A 324 26.74 -9.16 6.29
CA LYS A 324 26.01 -10.30 6.88
C LYS A 324 24.55 -10.20 6.46
N GLY A 325 24.00 -11.29 5.92
CA GLY A 325 22.77 -11.29 5.13
C GLY A 325 21.59 -10.60 5.79
N GLU A 326 21.08 -9.55 5.15
CA GLU A 326 19.86 -8.87 5.56
C GLU A 326 18.67 -9.78 5.24
N ILE A 327 17.76 -9.98 6.20
CA ILE A 327 16.56 -10.78 5.99
C ILE A 327 15.60 -9.98 5.12
N GLY A 328 15.07 -10.57 4.05
CA GLY A 328 14.09 -9.93 3.17
C GLY A 328 12.91 -10.84 2.82
N VAL A 329 11.90 -10.28 2.15
CA VAL A 329 10.70 -11.04 1.70
C VAL A 329 10.92 -11.70 0.35
N PHE A 330 10.95 -13.02 0.26
CA PHE A 330 11.15 -13.77 -1.00
C PHE A 330 9.92 -14.59 -1.36
N ALA A 331 9.82 -15.00 -2.62
CA ALA A 331 8.82 -15.96 -3.03
C ALA A 331 9.30 -17.39 -2.69
N ARG A 332 8.42 -18.16 -2.06
CA ARG A 332 8.62 -19.58 -1.84
C ARG A 332 7.98 -20.37 -2.98
N GLY A 333 8.74 -20.59 -4.05
CA GLY A 333 8.26 -21.26 -5.26
C GLY A 333 7.50 -20.32 -6.20
N GLY A 334 6.66 -20.90 -7.07
CA GLY A 334 5.84 -20.17 -8.03
C GLY A 334 4.44 -19.82 -7.51
N TRP A 335 3.68 -19.17 -8.37
CA TRP A 335 2.25 -18.91 -8.13
C TRP A 335 1.43 -20.19 -8.23
N GLU A 336 0.45 -20.34 -7.35
CA GLU A 336 -0.59 -21.38 -7.41
C GLU A 336 -1.93 -20.75 -7.80
N SER A 337 -2.59 -21.25 -8.83
CA SER A 337 -3.91 -20.77 -9.26
C SER A 337 -5.03 -21.67 -8.72
N LEU A 338 -5.96 -21.07 -7.98
CA LEU A 338 -7.19 -21.71 -7.51
C LEU A 338 -8.32 -21.44 -8.50
N VAL A 339 -8.83 -22.49 -9.11
CA VAL A 339 -9.87 -22.43 -10.17
C VAL A 339 -11.14 -23.17 -9.74
N PRO A 340 -12.32 -22.81 -10.28
CA PRO A 340 -13.53 -23.57 -10.05
C PRO A 340 -13.40 -24.99 -10.62
N PRO A 341 -13.97 -26.02 -9.95
CA PRO A 341 -13.95 -27.38 -10.46
C PRO A 341 -14.71 -27.44 -11.80
N THR A 342 -14.04 -27.93 -12.84
CA THR A 342 -14.64 -28.08 -14.18
C THR A 342 -15.36 -29.43 -14.27
N PRO A 343 -16.63 -29.50 -14.70
CA PRO A 343 -17.40 -30.76 -14.75
C PRO A 343 -16.89 -31.86 -15.71
N ALA A 344 -15.71 -31.73 -16.31
CA ALA A 344 -15.26 -32.58 -17.42
C ALA A 344 -13.79 -33.01 -17.38
N ALA A 345 -13.05 -32.77 -16.29
CA ALA A 345 -11.69 -33.28 -16.18
C ALA A 345 -11.71 -34.74 -15.68
N PRO A 346 -11.20 -35.74 -16.42
CA PRO A 346 -10.99 -37.07 -15.87
C PRO A 346 -10.02 -36.99 -14.67
N PRO A 347 -10.11 -37.91 -13.68
CA PRO A 347 -9.25 -37.88 -12.51
C PRO A 347 -7.79 -37.88 -12.96
N ALA A 348 -7.01 -36.92 -12.44
CA ALA A 348 -5.63 -36.67 -12.81
C ALA A 348 -4.82 -37.97 -12.92
N ALA A 349 -4.59 -38.43 -14.14
CA ALA A 349 -3.46 -39.30 -14.40
C ALA A 349 -2.22 -38.41 -14.26
N ALA A 350 -1.34 -38.77 -13.34
CA ALA A 350 -0.01 -38.19 -13.22
C ALA A 350 0.67 -38.29 -14.60
N LEU A 351 0.66 -37.20 -15.35
CA LEU A 351 1.48 -37.05 -16.55
C LEU A 351 2.86 -36.63 -16.07
N GLU A 352 3.79 -37.57 -16.10
CA GLU A 352 5.21 -37.28 -15.96
C GLU A 352 5.62 -36.31 -17.10
N GLY A 353 5.95 -35.07 -16.74
CA GLY A 353 6.70 -34.16 -17.62
C GLY A 353 5.99 -32.91 -18.19
N GLY A 354 4.97 -32.34 -17.55
CA GLY A 354 4.39 -31.04 -17.92
C GLY A 354 4.26 -30.08 -16.73
N GLU A 355 4.48 -28.77 -16.96
CA GLU A 355 4.37 -27.69 -15.96
C GLU A 355 3.10 -27.82 -15.10
N GLU A 356 3.28 -27.94 -13.78
CA GLU A 356 2.19 -28.18 -12.81
C GLU A 356 1.19 -27.01 -12.78
N THR A 357 0.03 -27.21 -13.39
CA THR A 357 -1.12 -26.32 -13.26
C THR A 357 -1.82 -26.55 -11.91
N GLY A 358 -1.72 -25.57 -11.00
CA GLY A 358 -2.65 -25.28 -9.89
C GLY A 358 -3.05 -26.41 -8.94
N LYS A 359 -2.75 -26.27 -7.63
CA LYS A 359 -3.38 -27.12 -6.60
C LYS A 359 -4.88 -26.77 -6.52
N LEU A 360 -5.72 -27.72 -6.91
CA LEU A 360 -7.17 -27.68 -6.74
C LEU A 360 -7.51 -27.40 -5.26
N VAL A 361 -8.41 -26.44 -5.02
CA VAL A 361 -9.06 -26.33 -3.71
C VAL A 361 -9.82 -27.65 -3.47
N PRO A 362 -9.56 -28.39 -2.38
CA PRO A 362 -10.38 -29.52 -2.03
C PRO A 362 -11.71 -29.01 -1.47
N SER A 363 -12.74 -28.77 -2.29
CA SER A 363 -14.15 -29.07 -1.95
C SER A 363 -15.21 -28.46 -2.89
N GLY A 364 -15.85 -29.33 -3.68
CA GLY A 364 -17.25 -29.19 -4.12
C GLY A 364 -17.46 -28.80 -5.58
N GLU A 365 -17.89 -29.75 -6.41
CA GLU A 365 -18.16 -29.63 -7.86
C GLU A 365 -19.19 -28.55 -8.29
N ASN A 366 -19.70 -27.70 -7.39
CA ASN A 366 -20.75 -26.70 -7.66
C ASN A 366 -20.65 -25.43 -6.80
N GLN A 367 -19.44 -25.04 -6.35
CA GLN A 367 -19.29 -23.85 -5.53
C GLN A 367 -19.44 -22.55 -6.38
N PRO A 368 -20.17 -21.52 -5.88
CA PRO A 368 -20.29 -20.24 -6.56
C PRO A 368 -18.96 -19.47 -6.56
N TRP A 369 -18.69 -18.72 -7.65
CA TRP A 369 -17.47 -17.93 -7.82
C TRP A 369 -17.80 -16.46 -8.15
N PRO A 370 -16.96 -15.50 -7.74
CA PRO A 370 -17.10 -14.12 -8.19
C PRO A 370 -16.94 -14.02 -9.71
N GLY A 371 -17.78 -13.17 -10.32
CA GLY A 371 -17.66 -12.82 -11.74
C GLY A 371 -16.37 -12.06 -12.05
N ASN A 372 -16.02 -12.03 -13.34
CA ASN A 372 -14.88 -11.26 -13.86
C ASN A 372 -14.98 -9.78 -13.52
N ARG A 373 -13.87 -9.19 -13.09
CA ARG A 373 -13.82 -7.78 -12.69
C ARG A 373 -12.42 -7.18 -12.69
N SER A 374 -12.32 -5.87 -12.92
CA SER A 374 -11.17 -5.03 -12.54
C SER A 374 -11.63 -3.88 -11.67
N VAL A 375 -10.66 -3.07 -11.24
CA VAL A 375 -10.85 -1.84 -10.44
C VAL A 375 -11.82 -2.07 -9.28
N ALA A 376 -11.73 -3.29 -8.74
CA ALA A 376 -12.41 -3.81 -7.57
C ALA A 376 -11.46 -3.71 -6.37
N ASN A 377 -12.02 -3.89 -5.18
CA ASN A 377 -11.25 -3.88 -3.94
C ASN A 377 -11.18 -5.29 -3.35
N MET A 378 -10.04 -5.70 -2.81
CA MET A 378 -9.90 -6.95 -2.06
C MET A 378 -9.10 -6.72 -0.78
N GLU A 379 -9.74 -6.90 0.37
CA GLU A 379 -9.15 -6.60 1.68
C GLU A 379 -9.17 -7.82 2.60
N LEU A 380 -8.14 -7.96 3.42
CA LEU A 380 -8.13 -8.95 4.50
C LEU A 380 -8.91 -8.38 5.70
N VAL A 381 -9.92 -9.12 6.15
CA VAL A 381 -10.65 -8.84 7.39
C VAL A 381 -10.69 -10.08 8.27
N PHE A 382 -11.01 -9.87 9.54
CA PHE A 382 -11.21 -10.95 10.51
C PHE A 382 -12.69 -11.05 10.86
N GLY A 383 -13.25 -12.24 10.67
CA GLY A 383 -14.58 -12.56 11.14
C GLY A 383 -14.56 -13.12 12.56
N SER A 384 -15.73 -13.57 13.01
CA SER A 384 -15.86 -14.18 14.33
C SER A 384 -14.83 -15.31 14.57
N GLN A 385 -14.34 -15.41 15.81
CA GLN A 385 -13.36 -16.42 16.25
C GLN A 385 -11.99 -16.33 15.56
N GLY A 386 -11.62 -15.17 14.99
CA GLY A 386 -10.30 -14.92 14.41
C GLY A 386 -10.09 -15.61 13.05
N ARG A 387 -11.19 -15.91 12.33
CA ARG A 387 -11.12 -16.44 10.97
C ARG A 387 -10.77 -15.34 9.99
N GLU A 388 -9.84 -15.61 9.10
CA GLU A 388 -9.37 -14.68 8.08
C GLU A 388 -10.23 -14.80 6.82
N TYR A 389 -10.72 -13.66 6.30
CA TYR A 389 -11.48 -13.59 5.06
C TYR A 389 -10.90 -12.55 4.12
N LEU A 390 -10.81 -12.86 2.83
CA LEU A 390 -10.60 -11.85 1.79
C LEU A 390 -11.96 -11.36 1.32
N ILE A 391 -12.24 -10.08 1.49
CA ILE A 391 -13.47 -9.42 1.04
C ILE A 391 -13.22 -8.79 -0.32
N LEU A 392 -13.79 -9.40 -1.37
CA LEU A 392 -13.78 -8.87 -2.72
C LEU A 392 -15.09 -8.10 -2.97
N SER A 393 -14.98 -6.81 -3.31
CA SER A 393 -16.13 -5.91 -3.42
C SER A 393 -16.17 -5.22 -4.78
N LEU A 394 -17.37 -5.20 -5.40
CA LEU A 394 -17.73 -4.33 -6.53
C LEU A 394 -16.79 -4.48 -7.74
N GLY A 395 -16.62 -3.43 -8.57
CA GLY A 395 -15.66 -3.40 -9.68
C GLY A 395 -16.29 -3.47 -11.07
N GLU A 396 -15.49 -3.17 -12.10
CA GLU A 396 -15.91 -3.12 -13.51
C GLU A 396 -16.05 -4.52 -14.09
N ARG A 397 -17.23 -4.85 -14.61
CA ARG A 397 -17.56 -6.13 -15.25
C ARG A 397 -17.42 -6.06 -16.77
N ASP A 398 -17.99 -5.02 -17.36
CA ASP A 398 -18.01 -4.80 -18.80
C ASP A 398 -17.34 -3.44 -19.07
N PRO A 399 -16.13 -3.41 -19.65
CA PRO A 399 -15.36 -2.18 -19.79
C PRO A 399 -15.99 -1.24 -20.82
N SER A 400 -15.83 0.07 -20.63
CA SER A 400 -16.35 1.06 -21.57
C SER A 400 -15.65 0.98 -22.94
N THR A 401 -16.42 1.09 -24.03
CA THR A 401 -15.86 1.23 -25.38
C THR A 401 -15.12 2.56 -25.59
N ALA A 402 -15.37 3.55 -24.73
CA ALA A 402 -14.66 4.83 -24.70
C ALA A 402 -13.39 4.80 -23.83
N GLY A 403 -13.00 3.64 -23.30
CA GLY A 403 -11.89 3.53 -22.35
C GLY A 403 -12.15 4.36 -21.09
N HIS A 404 -11.15 5.11 -20.63
CA HIS A 404 -11.23 5.86 -19.36
C HIS A 404 -12.12 7.12 -19.45
N GLU A 405 -12.58 7.49 -20.65
CA GLU A 405 -13.50 8.61 -20.86
C GLU A 405 -14.96 8.26 -20.54
N GLY A 406 -15.27 6.96 -20.50
CA GLY A 406 -16.61 6.45 -20.24
C GLY A 406 -16.67 5.53 -19.03
N ALA A 407 -17.89 5.26 -18.57
CA ALA A 407 -18.14 4.22 -17.59
C ALA A 407 -18.51 2.90 -18.29
N GLY A 408 -18.02 1.79 -17.76
CA GLY A 408 -18.49 0.46 -18.07
C GLY A 408 -19.76 0.09 -17.29
N LYS A 409 -19.99 -1.22 -17.17
CA LYS A 409 -20.94 -1.81 -16.21
C LYS A 409 -20.20 -2.32 -15.01
N PHE A 410 -20.76 -2.11 -13.82
CA PHE A 410 -20.11 -2.49 -12.57
C PHE A 410 -20.91 -3.57 -11.84
N TRP A 411 -20.21 -4.40 -11.08
CA TRP A 411 -20.82 -5.25 -10.06
C TRP A 411 -21.22 -4.42 -8.84
N ASP A 412 -22.28 -4.87 -8.18
CA ASP A 412 -22.78 -4.38 -6.89
C ASP A 412 -22.65 -5.43 -5.77
N ASP A 413 -21.92 -6.51 -6.03
CA ASP A 413 -21.81 -7.67 -5.13
C ASP A 413 -20.56 -7.62 -4.23
N VAL A 414 -20.63 -8.38 -3.14
CA VAL A 414 -19.54 -8.60 -2.20
C VAL A 414 -19.35 -10.10 -1.98
N TRP A 415 -18.10 -10.54 -1.95
CA TRP A 415 -17.72 -11.95 -1.77
C TRP A 415 -16.68 -12.08 -0.66
N ALA A 416 -16.80 -13.14 0.13
CA ALA A 416 -15.80 -13.53 1.12
C ALA A 416 -15.12 -14.82 0.69
N PHE A 417 -13.79 -14.84 0.66
CA PHE A 417 -12.99 -16.05 0.56
C PHE A 417 -12.42 -16.40 1.93
N GLN A 418 -12.77 -17.56 2.48
CA GLN A 418 -12.21 -18.00 3.76
C GLN A 418 -10.76 -18.46 3.58
N VAL A 419 -9.82 -17.70 4.13
CA VAL A 419 -8.39 -17.95 4.00
C VAL A 419 -8.04 -19.24 4.78
N PRO A 420 -7.44 -20.27 4.14
CA PRO A 420 -7.05 -21.48 4.85
C PRO A 420 -5.99 -21.16 5.93
N PRO A 421 -6.10 -21.67 7.17
CA PRO A 421 -5.14 -21.35 8.22
C PRO A 421 -3.72 -21.84 7.87
N ILE A 422 -2.72 -21.07 8.30
CA ILE A 422 -1.30 -21.46 8.21
C ILE A 422 -0.88 -22.04 9.57
N GLY A 423 -0.58 -23.33 9.63
CA GLY A 423 -0.21 -24.03 10.87
C GLY A 423 -1.41 -24.33 11.81
N MET A 424 -1.12 -24.81 13.02
CA MET A 424 -2.16 -25.07 14.04
C MET A 424 -2.57 -23.78 14.76
N THR A 425 -3.67 -23.17 14.35
CA THR A 425 -4.40 -22.14 15.12
C THR A 425 -5.53 -22.78 15.95
N ALA A 426 -6.03 -22.10 16.99
CA ALA A 426 -7.21 -22.56 17.74
C ALA A 426 -8.43 -22.78 16.82
N ALA A 427 -8.61 -21.90 15.82
CA ALA A 427 -9.60 -22.03 14.76
C ALA A 427 -9.36 -23.27 13.88
N SER A 428 -8.12 -23.57 13.52
CA SER A 428 -7.78 -24.80 12.77
C SER A 428 -8.01 -26.08 13.59
N PHE A 429 -7.88 -26.01 14.92
CA PHE A 429 -8.16 -27.14 15.80
C PHE A 429 -9.67 -27.39 15.90
N THR A 430 -10.48 -26.34 16.06
CA THR A 430 -11.94 -26.46 15.98
C THR A 430 -12.36 -26.96 14.61
N ASP A 431 -11.78 -26.44 13.53
CA ASP A 431 -12.11 -26.86 12.16
C ASP A 431 -11.68 -28.31 11.90
N ALA A 432 -10.53 -28.75 12.42
CA ALA A 432 -10.09 -30.15 12.37
C ALA A 432 -11.00 -31.09 13.18
N VAL A 433 -11.48 -30.67 14.36
CA VAL A 433 -12.47 -31.42 15.16
C VAL A 433 -13.80 -31.51 14.41
N TRP A 434 -14.22 -30.43 13.75
CA TRP A 434 -15.47 -30.39 12.99
C TRP A 434 -15.38 -31.21 11.70
N GLN A 435 -14.25 -31.19 11.00
CA GLN A 435 -13.96 -32.07 9.86
C GLN A 435 -13.90 -33.54 10.28
N ALA A 436 -13.28 -33.85 11.43
CA ALA A 436 -13.25 -35.20 12.01
C ALA A 436 -14.66 -35.68 12.43
N MET A 437 -15.57 -34.75 12.72
CA MET A 437 -17.00 -34.99 12.96
C MET A 437 -17.86 -34.91 11.67
N GLY A 438 -17.24 -34.76 10.49
CA GLY A 438 -17.92 -34.75 9.18
C GLY A 438 -18.59 -33.42 8.79
N ARG A 439 -18.30 -32.31 9.47
CA ARG A 439 -18.81 -30.96 9.15
C ARG A 439 -17.81 -30.18 8.30
N LYS A 440 -18.27 -29.62 7.18
CA LYS A 440 -17.46 -28.79 6.27
C LYS A 440 -17.17 -27.43 6.91
N THR A 441 -15.92 -26.95 6.83
CA THR A 441 -15.43 -25.75 7.54
C THR A 441 -15.43 -24.48 6.69
N GLY A 442 -15.67 -24.58 5.38
CA GLY A 442 -15.73 -23.44 4.44
C GLY A 442 -14.36 -22.94 3.97
N GLU A 443 -13.26 -23.49 4.49
CA GLU A 443 -11.89 -23.08 4.17
C GLU A 443 -11.59 -23.21 2.67
N GLY A 444 -10.96 -22.17 2.10
CA GLY A 444 -10.65 -22.12 0.68
C GLY A 444 -11.86 -21.90 -0.23
N GLN A 445 -13.03 -21.57 0.33
CA GLN A 445 -14.25 -21.34 -0.44
C GLN A 445 -14.63 -19.86 -0.51
N TRP A 446 -15.13 -19.47 -1.68
CA TRP A 446 -15.85 -18.23 -1.92
C TRP A 446 -17.30 -18.37 -1.47
N THR A 447 -17.79 -17.36 -0.77
CA THR A 447 -19.19 -17.20 -0.38
C THR A 447 -19.66 -15.81 -0.80
N ARG A 448 -20.73 -15.74 -1.59
CA ARG A 448 -21.40 -14.45 -1.86
C ARG A 448 -22.05 -13.96 -0.57
N ILE A 449 -21.79 -12.72 -0.21
CA ILE A 449 -22.33 -12.11 0.99
C ILE A 449 -23.72 -11.55 0.69
N GLU A 450 -24.68 -11.87 1.54
CA GLU A 450 -25.99 -11.22 1.55
C GLU A 450 -25.85 -9.89 2.31
N VAL A 451 -25.88 -8.79 1.56
CA VAL A 451 -25.70 -7.44 2.12
C VAL A 451 -27.04 -6.79 2.44
N GLY A 452 -27.11 -6.14 3.60
CA GLY A 452 -28.26 -5.33 4.03
C GLY A 452 -27.82 -3.96 4.56
N PRO A 453 -28.77 -3.12 5.00
CA PRO A 453 -28.45 -1.88 5.70
C PRO A 453 -27.81 -2.17 7.06
N TYR A 454 -26.95 -1.26 7.52
CA TYR A 454 -26.48 -1.25 8.91
C TYR A 454 -27.56 -0.70 9.84
N ASP A 455 -28.23 0.38 9.45
CA ASP A 455 -29.42 0.90 10.11
C ASP A 455 -30.64 0.85 9.17
N ASP A 456 -31.65 0.04 9.53
CA ASP A 456 -32.91 -0.10 8.78
C ASP A 456 -33.79 1.16 8.83
N ASP A 457 -33.46 2.16 9.65
CA ASP A 457 -34.14 3.46 9.65
C ASP A 457 -33.46 4.48 8.72
N GLU A 458 -32.22 4.22 8.27
CA GLU A 458 -31.46 5.09 7.37
C GLU A 458 -31.64 4.72 5.89
N GLU A 459 -32.18 5.65 5.10
CA GLU A 459 -32.50 5.40 3.68
C GLU A 459 -31.25 5.22 2.80
N LEU A 460 -30.10 5.79 3.18
CA LEU A 460 -28.85 5.61 2.46
C LEU A 460 -28.28 4.21 2.71
N ASP A 461 -28.34 3.70 3.94
CA ASP A 461 -27.90 2.34 4.27
C ASP A 461 -28.66 1.29 3.48
N LYS A 462 -29.98 1.50 3.27
CA LYS A 462 -30.83 0.62 2.45
C LYS A 462 -30.42 0.61 0.97
N GLN A 463 -29.93 1.73 0.45
CA GLN A 463 -29.46 1.84 -0.92
C GLN A 463 -28.10 1.18 -1.10
N GLY A 464 -27.24 1.29 -0.08
CA GLY A 464 -25.85 0.89 -0.15
C GLY A 464 -25.05 1.72 -1.17
N PRO A 465 -23.78 1.35 -1.41
CA PRO A 465 -22.91 2.10 -2.32
C PRO A 465 -23.33 1.98 -3.79
N GLY A 466 -24.20 1.04 -4.14
CA GLY A 466 -24.55 0.74 -5.54
C GLY A 466 -23.35 0.29 -6.39
N PRO A 467 -23.58 0.03 -7.69
CA PRO A 467 -22.55 -0.46 -8.61
C PRO A 467 -21.52 0.65 -8.92
N ARG A 468 -20.24 0.35 -8.65
CA ARG A 468 -19.11 1.26 -8.91
C ARG A 468 -17.79 0.51 -9.14
N GLY A 469 -16.88 1.17 -9.83
CA GLY A 469 -15.49 0.76 -10.00
C GLY A 469 -14.57 1.97 -9.81
N TRP A 470 -13.25 1.79 -9.91
CA TRP A 470 -12.27 2.88 -9.80
C TRP A 470 -12.32 3.63 -8.45
N PHE A 471 -12.95 3.02 -7.45
CA PHE A 471 -13.01 3.50 -6.06
C PHE A 471 -11.77 3.00 -5.31
N ALA A 472 -11.55 3.55 -4.12
CA ALA A 472 -10.54 3.04 -3.20
C ALA A 472 -11.24 2.35 -2.01
N GLY A 473 -10.64 1.28 -1.51
CA GLY A 473 -11.07 0.66 -0.27
C GLY A 473 -9.88 0.29 0.61
N ALA A 474 -10.13 0.14 1.90
CA ALA A 474 -9.14 -0.28 2.90
C ALA A 474 -9.83 -0.97 4.07
N ALA A 475 -9.21 -2.01 4.64
CA ALA A 475 -9.68 -2.60 5.88
C ALA A 475 -9.65 -1.58 7.03
N THR A 476 -10.64 -1.60 7.92
CA THR A 476 -10.69 -0.69 9.09
C THR A 476 -9.67 -1.03 10.17
N GLY A 477 -9.04 -2.20 10.08
CA GLY A 477 -8.01 -2.67 11.00
C GLY A 477 -8.54 -2.78 12.43
N ASP A 478 -7.74 -2.32 13.39
CA ASP A 478 -8.02 -2.43 14.83
C ASP A 478 -9.29 -1.69 15.28
N LEU A 479 -9.82 -0.76 14.47
CA LEU A 479 -11.09 -0.09 14.76
C LEU A 479 -12.26 -1.09 14.73
N GLU A 480 -12.28 -1.91 13.68
CA GLU A 480 -13.32 -2.89 13.45
C GLU A 480 -12.75 -4.02 12.59
N GLU A 481 -12.46 -5.16 13.22
CA GLU A 481 -11.75 -6.28 12.61
C GLU A 481 -12.41 -6.82 11.33
N GLY A 482 -13.74 -6.75 11.24
CA GLY A 482 -14.55 -7.23 10.11
C GLY A 482 -14.92 -6.15 9.08
N GLY A 483 -14.36 -4.94 9.19
CA GLY A 483 -14.79 -3.77 8.43
C GLY A 483 -13.93 -3.42 7.22
N VAL A 484 -14.56 -2.85 6.19
CA VAL A 484 -13.89 -2.28 5.01
C VAL A 484 -14.51 -0.92 4.69
N VAL A 485 -13.69 0.12 4.60
CA VAL A 485 -14.13 1.43 4.09
C VAL A 485 -14.08 1.39 2.57
N VAL A 486 -15.10 1.94 1.92
CA VAL A 486 -15.16 2.18 0.47
C VAL A 486 -15.41 3.66 0.23
N PHE A 487 -14.61 4.27 -0.64
CA PHE A 487 -14.69 5.71 -0.91
C PHE A 487 -14.71 6.02 -2.41
N GLY A 488 -15.63 6.90 -2.79
CA GLY A 488 -15.69 7.49 -4.12
C GLY A 488 -15.83 6.47 -5.26
N GLY A 489 -15.13 6.72 -6.36
CA GLY A 489 -15.14 5.88 -7.57
C GLY A 489 -16.00 6.44 -8.70
N LEU A 490 -16.28 5.59 -9.68
CA LEU A 490 -17.05 5.92 -10.88
C LEU A 490 -18.34 5.10 -10.91
N SER A 491 -19.47 5.79 -11.10
CA SER A 491 -20.78 5.16 -11.31
C SER A 491 -21.01 4.80 -12.78
N GLU A 492 -22.00 3.94 -13.06
CA GLU A 492 -22.43 3.61 -14.43
C GLU A 492 -22.92 4.83 -15.25
N ARG A 493 -23.23 5.95 -14.57
CA ARG A 493 -23.60 7.23 -15.20
C ARG A 493 -22.38 8.08 -15.55
N ASN A 494 -21.17 7.53 -15.48
CA ASN A 494 -19.90 8.22 -15.68
C ASN A 494 -19.70 9.42 -14.72
N THR A 495 -20.35 9.38 -13.57
CA THR A 495 -20.23 10.40 -12.52
C THR A 495 -19.25 9.93 -11.46
N ARG A 496 -18.26 10.76 -11.13
CA ARG A 496 -17.35 10.51 -10.01
C ARG A 496 -18.12 10.70 -8.70
N LEU A 497 -18.04 9.71 -7.84
CA LEU A 497 -18.72 9.66 -6.56
C LEU A 497 -17.80 10.24 -5.48
N GLY A 498 -18.39 10.90 -4.49
CA GLY A 498 -17.67 11.57 -3.39
C GLY A 498 -18.22 11.19 -2.03
N ASP A 499 -18.86 10.03 -1.94
CA ASP A 499 -19.46 9.42 -0.77
C ASP A 499 -18.54 8.33 -0.17
N ALA A 500 -18.79 7.99 1.09
CA ALA A 500 -18.01 7.03 1.85
C ALA A 500 -18.94 6.02 2.54
N TRP A 501 -18.49 4.76 2.62
CA TRP A 501 -19.26 3.64 3.13
C TRP A 501 -18.40 2.73 3.99
N ILE A 502 -18.97 2.13 5.03
CA ILE A 502 -18.37 1.03 5.78
C ILE A 502 -19.15 -0.24 5.50
N PHE A 503 -18.48 -1.24 4.96
CA PHE A 503 -18.94 -2.62 4.95
C PHE A 503 -18.55 -3.30 6.25
N ARG A 504 -19.46 -4.07 6.86
CA ARG A 504 -19.16 -4.92 8.02
C ARG A 504 -19.53 -6.36 7.74
N LEU A 505 -18.60 -7.26 8.01
CA LEU A 505 -18.84 -8.70 7.99
C LEU A 505 -19.56 -9.14 9.27
N GLY A 506 -20.69 -9.86 9.12
CA GLY A 506 -21.49 -10.38 10.23
C GLY A 506 -21.25 -11.84 10.60
#